data_AF-A0A507CN29-F1
#
_entry.id   AF-A0A507CN29-F1
#
_cell.length_a   1.000
_cell.length_b   1.000
_cell.length_c   1.000
_cell.angle_alpha   90.00
_cell.angle_beta   90.00
_cell.angle_gamma   90.00
#
_symmetry.space_group_name_H-M   'P 1'
#
loop_
_entity.id
_entity.type
_entity.pdbx_description
1 polymer ?
#
loop_
_entity_poly.entity_id
_entity_poly.type
_entity_poly.pdbx_seq_one_letter_code
_entity_poly.pdbx_strand_id
1 'polypeptide(L)'
;MRRMRRGDICLFYHSNCKVPGIAGTARVCKEAYPDYSAWDPEHPYFDPKSDKESPRWFMVDVEYVSKFDRLIPLKELQQCNALKTMALVKKGRLSVQPVTAAEYEFISTLAGTVEQVGTE
;
A
#
# COMPACT_ATOMS: atom_id res chain seq x y z
N MET A 1 2.77 7.36 -4.65
CA MET A 1 3.32 6.49 -5.72
C MET A 1 4.61 7.03 -6.30
N ARG A 2 4.69 8.24 -6.87
CA ARG A 2 5.92 8.79 -7.51
C ARG A 2 7.22 8.83 -6.67
N ARG A 3 7.14 8.65 -5.35
CA ARG A 3 8.31 8.61 -4.46
C ARG A 3 8.78 7.19 -4.12
N MET A 4 7.98 6.18 -4.46
CA MET A 4 8.32 4.78 -4.22
C MET A 4 9.49 4.36 -5.09
N ARG A 5 10.38 3.54 -4.53
CA ARG A 5 11.56 2.97 -5.17
C ARG A 5 11.42 1.47 -5.35
N ARG A 6 12.12 0.91 -6.33
CA ARG A 6 12.22 -0.55 -6.44
C ARG A 6 12.79 -1.11 -5.13
N GLY A 7 12.15 -2.14 -4.59
CA GLY A 7 12.53 -2.75 -3.30
C GLY A 7 11.72 -2.27 -2.10
N ASP A 8 11.00 -1.14 -2.21
CA ASP A 8 10.16 -0.65 -1.11
C ASP A 8 9.08 -1.67 -0.75
N ILE A 9 8.95 -1.97 0.54
CA ILE A 9 7.89 -2.84 1.07
C ILE A 9 6.60 -2.05 1.28
N CYS A 10 5.48 -2.68 0.93
CA CYS A 10 4.13 -2.14 1.04
C CYS A 10 3.28 -3.07 1.90
N LEU A 11 2.49 -2.52 2.82
CA LEU A 11 1.42 -3.25 3.51
C LEU A 11 0.20 -3.34 2.59
N PHE A 12 -0.27 -4.55 2.30
CA PHE A 12 -1.41 -4.78 1.43
C PHE A 12 -2.72 -4.72 2.24
N TYR A 13 -3.53 -3.69 1.98
CA TYR A 13 -4.74 -3.38 2.75
C TYR A 13 -6.01 -3.69 1.97
N HIS A 14 -6.88 -4.52 2.56
CA HIS A 14 -8.21 -4.76 2.05
C HIS A 14 -9.16 -3.64 2.51
N SER A 15 -9.57 -2.80 1.55
CA SER A 15 -10.59 -1.76 1.77
C SER A 15 -11.96 -2.20 1.25
N ASN A 16 -13.00 -1.43 1.57
CA ASN A 16 -14.37 -1.60 1.04
C ASN A 16 -14.92 -3.04 1.10
N CYS A 17 -14.67 -3.75 2.21
CA CYS A 17 -15.15 -5.10 2.46
C CYS A 17 -15.73 -5.22 3.88
N LYS A 18 -16.34 -6.37 4.20
CA LYS A 18 -17.00 -6.59 5.51
C LYS A 18 -16.05 -6.37 6.69
N VAL A 19 -14.78 -6.77 6.55
CA VAL A 19 -13.75 -6.59 7.58
C VAL A 19 -12.51 -6.00 6.93
N PRO A 20 -12.35 -4.66 6.94
CA PRO A 20 -11.18 -4.02 6.35
C PRO A 20 -9.96 -4.17 7.26
N GLY A 21 -8.78 -4.32 6.67
CA GLY A 21 -7.55 -4.60 7.41
C GLY A 21 -6.34 -4.91 6.53
N ILE A 22 -5.19 -5.08 7.17
CA ILE A 22 -3.93 -5.43 6.51
C ILE A 22 -3.84 -6.95 6.40
N ALA A 23 -3.61 -7.46 5.19
CA ALA A 23 -3.64 -8.89 4.90
C ALA A 23 -2.25 -9.50 4.62
N GLY A 24 -1.24 -8.68 4.37
CA GLY A 24 0.11 -9.13 4.02
C GLY A 24 0.97 -8.00 3.48
N THR A 25 2.02 -8.37 2.77
CA THR A 25 3.00 -7.47 2.18
C THR A 25 3.16 -7.68 0.68
N ALA A 26 3.56 -6.61 0.01
CA ALA A 26 3.99 -6.59 -1.37
C ALA A 26 5.28 -5.76 -1.48
N ARG A 27 6.00 -5.88 -2.59
CA ARG A 27 7.20 -5.11 -2.86
C ARG A 27 7.07 -4.37 -4.18
N VAL A 28 7.56 -3.15 -4.25
CA VAL A 28 7.64 -2.40 -5.51
C VAL A 28 8.68 -3.03 -6.42
N CYS A 29 8.25 -3.62 -7.55
CA CYS A 29 9.14 -4.22 -8.55
C CYS A 29 9.38 -3.29 -9.75
N LYS A 30 8.54 -2.26 -9.94
CA LYS A 30 8.74 -1.18 -10.91
C LYS A 30 8.34 0.17 -10.34
N GLU A 31 9.24 1.15 -10.47
CA GLU A 31 9.01 2.53 -10.05
C GLU A 31 7.91 3.22 -10.88
N ALA A 32 7.47 4.39 -10.43
CA ALA A 32 6.29 5.03 -10.98
C ALA A 32 6.42 5.38 -12.47
N TYR A 33 5.38 5.06 -13.23
CA TYR A 33 5.25 5.37 -14.65
C TYR A 33 3.80 5.79 -14.97
N PRO A 34 3.54 6.45 -16.11
CA PRO A 34 2.20 6.87 -16.48
C PRO A 34 1.20 5.72 -16.46
N ASP A 35 0.06 5.95 -15.81
CA ASP A 35 -1.05 5.00 -15.80
C ASP A 35 -1.82 5.12 -17.13
N TYR A 36 -1.53 4.22 -18.05
CA TYR A 36 -2.15 4.20 -19.37
C TYR A 36 -3.64 3.83 -19.35
N SER A 37 -4.16 3.27 -18.25
CA SER A 37 -5.57 2.96 -18.10
C SER A 37 -6.44 4.22 -18.00
N ALA A 38 -5.83 5.35 -17.65
CA ALA A 38 -6.50 6.65 -17.65
C ALA A 38 -6.75 7.20 -19.07
N TRP A 39 -6.19 6.59 -20.11
CA TRP A 39 -6.35 7.04 -21.51
C TRP A 39 -7.39 6.23 -22.30
N ASP A 40 -7.89 5.14 -21.73
CA ASP A 40 -8.87 4.26 -22.35
C ASP A 40 -10.31 4.67 -21.99
N PRO A 41 -11.14 5.15 -22.94
CA PRO A 41 -12.51 5.59 -22.68
C PRO A 41 -13.45 4.50 -22.14
N GLU A 42 -13.13 3.22 -22.33
CA GLU A 42 -13.92 2.11 -21.84
C GLU A 42 -13.52 1.69 -20.41
N HIS A 43 -12.39 2.20 -19.91
CA HIS A 43 -11.87 1.83 -18.60
C HIS A 43 -12.56 2.63 -17.46
N PRO A 44 -12.88 2.03 -16.30
CA PRO A 44 -13.56 2.71 -15.18
C PRO A 44 -12.79 3.92 -14.61
N TYR A 45 -11.49 4.01 -14.86
CA TYR A 45 -10.60 5.08 -14.39
C TYR A 45 -10.15 6.04 -15.51
N PHE A 46 -10.87 6.08 -16.64
CA PHE A 46 -10.63 7.03 -17.72
C PHE A 46 -10.62 8.49 -17.24
N ASP A 47 -9.65 9.29 -17.70
CA ASP A 47 -9.61 10.74 -17.52
C ASP A 47 -9.36 11.44 -18.87
N PRO A 48 -10.36 12.11 -19.46
CA PRO A 48 -10.23 12.74 -20.77
C PRO A 48 -9.23 13.90 -20.82
N LYS A 49 -8.67 14.31 -19.67
CA LYS A 49 -7.64 15.36 -19.56
C LYS A 49 -6.24 14.80 -19.32
N SER A 50 -6.06 13.48 -19.38
CA SER A 50 -4.76 12.81 -19.28
C SER A 50 -4.44 12.20 -20.63
N ASP A 51 -3.22 12.43 -21.13
CA ASP A 51 -2.73 11.86 -22.39
C ASP A 51 -1.26 11.40 -22.24
N LYS A 52 -0.65 10.93 -23.33
CA LYS A 52 0.72 10.38 -23.33
C LYS A 52 1.77 11.48 -23.12
N GLU A 53 1.50 12.66 -23.66
CA GLU A 53 2.36 13.83 -23.64
C GLU A 53 2.30 14.57 -22.30
N SER A 54 1.15 14.51 -21.61
CA SER A 54 0.83 15.18 -20.36
C SER A 54 0.08 14.23 -19.39
N PRO A 55 0.76 13.17 -18.89
CA PRO A 55 0.14 12.20 -18.00
C PRO A 55 -0.15 12.80 -16.63
N ARG A 56 -1.41 12.66 -16.18
CA ARG A 56 -1.84 13.12 -14.84
C ARG A 56 -1.76 12.03 -13.77
N TRP A 57 -1.88 10.77 -14.20
CA TRP A 57 -1.94 9.60 -13.34
C TRP A 57 -0.69 8.72 -13.49
N PHE A 58 -0.27 8.13 -12.37
CA PHE A 58 0.92 7.30 -12.30
C PHE A 58 0.64 6.06 -11.48
N MET A 59 1.14 4.92 -11.93
CA MET A 59 1.08 3.64 -11.23
C MET A 59 2.48 3.06 -11.01
N VAL A 60 2.56 2.05 -10.16
CA VAL A 60 3.77 1.25 -9.90
C VAL A 60 3.41 -0.21 -10.10
N ASP A 61 4.39 -1.06 -10.40
CA ASP A 61 4.18 -2.50 -10.34
C ASP A 61 4.64 -2.99 -8.98
N VAL A 62 3.83 -3.86 -8.39
CA VAL A 62 4.15 -4.54 -7.14
C VAL A 62 4.12 -6.05 -7.35
N GLU A 63 5.00 -6.74 -6.65
CA GLU A 63 5.00 -8.20 -6.57
C GLU A 63 4.56 -8.64 -5.17
N TYR A 64 3.91 -9.80 -5.12
CA TYR A 64 3.54 -10.44 -3.86
C TYR A 64 4.80 -10.82 -3.08
N VAL A 65 4.81 -10.55 -1.76
CA VAL A 65 5.91 -10.97 -0.87
C VAL A 65 5.41 -12.03 0.08
N SER A 66 4.49 -11.67 0.98
CA SER A 66 3.96 -12.62 1.96
C SER A 66 2.53 -12.27 2.35
N LYS A 67 1.82 -13.29 2.83
CA LYS A 67 0.50 -13.13 3.46
C LYS A 67 0.72 -13.24 4.97
N PHE A 68 0.06 -12.39 5.75
CA PHE A 68 0.08 -12.52 7.20
C PHE A 68 -0.76 -13.71 7.66
N ASP A 69 -0.37 -14.33 8.77
CA ASP A 69 -1.06 -15.49 9.35
C ASP A 69 -2.54 -15.18 9.66
N ARG A 70 -2.82 -13.91 9.97
CA ARG A 70 -4.15 -13.38 10.13
C ARG A 70 -4.28 -11.98 9.53
N LEU A 71 -5.51 -11.64 9.15
CA LEU A 71 -5.87 -10.25 8.86
C LEU A 71 -5.72 -9.41 10.13
N ILE A 72 -5.10 -8.23 10.02
CA ILE A 72 -5.05 -7.23 11.10
C ILE A 72 -6.14 -6.20 10.84
N PRO A 73 -7.29 -6.25 11.54
CA PRO A 73 -8.43 -5.38 11.24
C PRO A 73 -8.14 -3.92 11.56
N LEU A 74 -8.74 -3.00 10.80
CA LEU A 74 -8.60 -1.55 11.05
C LEU A 74 -8.95 -1.17 12.50
N LYS A 75 -9.97 -1.82 13.09
CA LYS A 75 -10.38 -1.57 14.48
C LYS A 75 -9.26 -1.90 15.48
N GLU A 76 -8.49 -2.96 15.23
CA GLU A 76 -7.35 -3.33 16.07
C GLU A 76 -6.23 -2.29 15.91
N LEU A 77 -5.89 -1.92 14.67
CA LEU A 77 -4.89 -0.88 14.40
C LEU A 77 -5.21 0.45 15.08
N GLN A 78 -6.49 0.84 15.13
CA GLN A 78 -6.97 2.06 15.79
C GLN A 78 -6.83 2.02 17.33
N GLN A 79 -6.77 0.84 17.93
CA GLN A 79 -6.59 0.67 19.38
C GLN A 79 -5.11 0.69 19.78
N CYS A 80 -4.19 0.52 18.83
CA CYS A 80 -2.76 0.49 19.08
C CYS A 80 -2.19 1.91 19.28
N ASN A 81 -1.71 2.19 20.50
CA ASN A 81 -1.05 3.47 20.81
C ASN A 81 0.14 3.76 19.91
N ALA A 82 0.91 2.73 19.51
CA ALA A 82 2.06 2.85 18.61
C ALA A 82 1.68 3.34 17.20
N LEU A 83 0.43 3.17 16.77
CA LEU A 83 -0.06 3.54 15.43
C LEU A 83 -0.91 4.81 15.44
N LYS A 84 -0.99 5.52 16.57
CA LYS A 84 -1.79 6.77 16.68
C LYS A 84 -1.41 7.83 15.65
N THR A 85 -0.15 7.82 15.19
CA THR A 85 0.36 8.77 14.19
C THR A 85 0.31 8.25 12.77
N MET A 86 0.00 6.96 12.58
CA MET A 86 -0.01 6.32 11.27
C MET A 86 -1.01 7.02 10.35
N ALA A 87 -0.60 7.22 9.10
CA ALA A 87 -1.43 7.87 8.09
C ALA A 87 -2.80 7.17 7.95
N LEU A 88 -2.85 5.85 8.10
CA LEU A 88 -4.08 5.07 7.94
C LEU A 88 -5.09 5.39 9.04
N VAL A 89 -4.60 5.54 10.26
CA VAL A 89 -5.41 5.86 11.45
C VAL A 89 -5.83 7.32 11.43
N LYS A 90 -4.96 8.24 10.98
CA LYS A 90 -5.24 9.69 10.96
C LYS A 90 -6.02 10.18 9.74
N LYS A 91 -5.79 9.59 8.56
CA LYS A 91 -6.26 10.08 7.26
C LYS A 91 -6.85 8.94 6.44
N GLY A 92 -8.02 8.44 6.86
CA GLY A 92 -8.65 7.25 6.28
C GLY A 92 -9.10 7.31 4.81
N ARG A 93 -8.91 8.43 4.10
CA ARG A 93 -9.32 8.59 2.69
C ARG A 93 -8.17 8.51 1.67
N LEU A 94 -6.92 8.34 2.12
CA LEU A 94 -5.78 8.17 1.20
C LEU A 94 -5.59 6.68 0.88
N SER A 95 -5.63 6.30 -0.40
CA SER A 95 -5.43 4.90 -0.82
C SER A 95 -3.95 4.47 -0.80
N VAL A 96 -3.03 5.42 -0.97
CA VAL A 96 -1.58 5.20 -0.89
C VAL A 96 -1.00 6.12 0.15
N GLN A 97 -0.28 5.56 1.11
CA GLN A 97 0.16 6.27 2.30
C GLN A 97 1.58 5.86 2.67
N PRO A 98 2.40 6.78 3.20
CA PRO A 98 3.68 6.41 3.78
C PRO A 98 3.48 5.64 5.09
N VAL A 99 4.36 4.68 5.34
CA VAL A 99 4.46 3.92 6.58
C VAL A 99 5.90 4.05 7.07
N THR A 100 6.09 4.40 8.34
CA THR A 100 7.43 4.47 8.93
C THR A 100 7.95 3.07 9.26
N ALA A 101 9.26 2.91 9.39
CA ALA A 101 9.86 1.63 9.77
C ALA A 101 9.29 1.09 11.10
N ALA A 102 9.14 1.96 12.11
CA ALA A 102 8.57 1.59 13.41
C ALA A 102 7.10 1.13 13.31
N GLU A 103 6.29 1.76 12.46
CA GLU A 103 4.90 1.33 12.22
C GLU A 103 4.86 -0.02 11.50
N TYR A 104 5.75 -0.24 10.51
CA TYR A 104 5.86 -1.52 9.81
C TYR A 104 6.27 -2.64 10.76
N GLU A 105 7.35 -2.47 11.53
CA GLU A 105 7.84 -3.47 12.49
C GLU A 105 6.77 -3.85 13.53
N PHE A 106 6.04 -2.87 14.04
CA PHE A 106 4.96 -3.10 14.99
C PHE A 106 3.83 -3.93 14.35
N ILE A 107 3.45 -3.62 13.11
CA ILE A 107 2.41 -4.36 12.38
C ILE A 107 2.87 -5.79 12.07
N SER A 108 4.13 -5.98 11.65
CA SER A 108 4.71 -7.31 11.41
C SER A 108 4.71 -8.16 12.69
N THR A 109 5.00 -7.55 13.84
CA THR A 109 4.91 -8.21 15.15
C THR A 109 3.46 -8.62 15.46
N LEU A 110 2.47 -7.74 15.23
CA LEU A 110 1.05 -8.08 15.43
C LEU A 110 0.57 -9.20 14.50
N ALA A 111 1.14 -9.27 13.31
CA ALA A 111 0.87 -10.28 12.30
C ALA A 111 1.50 -11.64 12.58
N GLY A 112 2.36 -11.75 13.60
CA GLY A 112 3.10 -12.98 13.90
C GLY A 112 4.24 -13.24 12.92
N THR A 113 4.61 -12.26 12.09
CA THR A 113 5.59 -12.42 11.01
C THR A 113 6.96 -11.94 11.51
N VAL A 114 7.87 -12.88 11.80
CA VAL A 114 9.29 -12.59 12.00
C VAL A 114 9.99 -12.70 10.64
N GLU A 115 9.99 -11.64 9.83
CA GLU A 115 10.88 -11.62 8.66
C GLU A 115 12.31 -11.37 9.17
N GLN A 116 13.13 -12.43 9.14
CA GLN A 116 14.58 -12.32 9.19
C GLN A 116 15.00 -11.47 7.98
N VAL A 117 15.51 -10.27 8.24
CA VAL A 117 16.13 -9.43 7.22
C VAL A 117 17.39 -10.14 6.75
N GLY A 118 17.29 -10.93 5.68
CA GLY A 118 18.42 -11.49 4.99
C GLY A 118 19.20 -10.37 4.32
N THR A 119 20.29 -9.95 4.95
CA THR A 119 21.42 -9.35 4.27
C THR A 119 22.13 -10.43 3.47
N GLU A 120 22.02 -10.36 2.14
CA GLU A 120 23.05 -10.86 1.21
C GLU A 120 23.71 -9.64 0.55
#